data_AF-A0A2H0PE69-F1
#
_entry.id   AF-A0A2H0PE69-F1
#
_cell.length_a   1.000
_cell.length_b   1.000
_cell.length_c   1.000
_cell.angle_alpha   90.00
_cell.angle_beta   90.00
_cell.angle_gamma   90.00
#
_symmetry.space_group_name_H-M   'P 1'
#
loop_
_entity.id
_entity.type
_entity.pdbx_description
1 polymer ?
#
loop_
_entity_poly.entity_id
_entity_poly.type
_entity_poly.pdbx_seq_one_letter_code
_entity_poly.pdbx_strand_id
1 'polypeptide(L)'
;MRIITQWKEVRRRRAFEAELVAGLTFINNALRAGLGLAQAIALLSEETNGAFASEMKWITERQKVGVSLTNALVESARTTAVPDWQMTVHACLILLETGGNLIESFQLILETIRDRQRVVSKMRTVTAQGRAQAIIISAMPFGIAGLLASFSPDYIDPLVTTPMGWGICAMGVLLMAGGLVWMRFILDVEV
;
A
#
# COMPACT_ATOMS: atom_id res chain seq x y z
N MET A 1 13.14 -1.64 -24.84
CA MET A 1 13.87 -2.31 -23.73
C MET A 1 13.67 -1.64 -22.36
N ARG A 2 13.55 -0.29 -22.26
CA ARG A 2 13.33 0.45 -20.99
C ARG A 2 12.03 0.16 -20.23
N ILE A 3 10.94 -0.16 -20.92
CA ILE A 3 9.63 -0.42 -20.27
C ILE A 3 9.64 -1.74 -19.49
N ILE A 4 10.33 -2.77 -20.01
CA ILE A 4 10.41 -4.09 -19.38
C ILE A 4 11.27 -4.03 -18.10
N THR A 5 12.35 -3.23 -18.10
CA THR A 5 13.20 -3.05 -16.93
C THR A 5 12.48 -2.29 -15.83
N GLN A 6 11.75 -1.22 -16.17
CA GLN A 6 10.94 -0.47 -15.20
C GLN A 6 9.84 -1.34 -14.57
N TRP A 7 9.16 -2.18 -15.36
CA TRP A 7 8.12 -3.06 -14.83
C TRP A 7 8.69 -4.14 -13.88
N LYS A 8 9.86 -4.70 -14.21
CA LYS A 8 10.56 -5.65 -13.34
C LYS A 8 11.02 -5.00 -12.03
N GLU A 9 11.53 -3.78 -12.07
CA GLU A 9 11.94 -3.02 -10.88
C GLU A 9 10.76 -2.72 -9.95
N VAL A 10 9.63 -2.24 -10.49
CA VAL A 10 8.42 -1.98 -9.71
C VAL A 10 7.90 -3.27 -9.05
N ARG A 11 7.88 -4.38 -9.80
CA ARG A 11 7.46 -5.68 -9.26
C ARG A 11 8.39 -6.17 -8.14
N ARG A 12 9.71 -6.03 -8.32
CA ARG A 12 10.71 -6.40 -7.31
C ARG A 12 10.57 -5.56 -6.05
N ARG A 13 10.38 -4.23 -6.17
CA ARG A 13 10.16 -3.33 -5.03
C ARG A 13 8.92 -3.69 -4.24
N ARG A 14 7.80 -3.97 -4.92
CA ARG A 14 6.56 -4.41 -4.25
C ARG A 14 6.72 -5.74 -3.52
N ALA A 15 7.43 -6.70 -4.12
CA ALA A 15 7.74 -7.97 -3.46
C ALA A 15 8.60 -7.76 -2.22
N PHE A 16 9.63 -6.91 -2.31
CA PHE A 16 10.49 -6.55 -1.18
C PHE A 16 9.69 -5.88 -0.05
N GLU A 17 8.85 -4.89 -0.38
CA GLU A 17 8.02 -4.15 0.60
C GLU A 17 7.03 -5.08 1.33
N ALA A 18 6.45 -6.05 0.61
CA ALA A 18 5.56 -7.05 1.21
C ALA A 18 6.29 -7.97 2.21
N GLU A 19 7.56 -8.29 1.95
CA GLU A 19 8.38 -9.19 2.78
C GLU A 19 9.12 -8.46 3.93
N LEU A 20 9.24 -7.13 3.85
CA LEU A 20 10.04 -6.30 4.77
C LEU A 20 9.72 -6.55 6.25
N VAL A 21 8.44 -6.56 6.62
CA VAL A 21 8.02 -6.76 8.03
C VAL A 21 8.41 -8.14 8.55
N ALA A 22 8.22 -9.18 7.73
CA ALA A 22 8.58 -10.54 8.10
C ALA A 22 10.10 -10.67 8.28
N GLY A 23 10.88 -10.10 7.36
CA GLY A 23 12.34 -10.12 7.44
C GLY A 23 12.90 -9.34 8.63
N LEU A 24 12.38 -8.15 8.91
CA LEU A 24 12.76 -7.38 10.10
C LEU A 24 12.36 -8.09 11.40
N THR A 25 11.23 -8.79 11.41
CA THR A 25 10.81 -9.60 12.58
C THR A 25 11.80 -10.74 12.82
N PHE A 26 12.24 -11.41 11.75
CA PHE A 26 13.26 -12.46 11.85
C PHE A 26 14.59 -11.90 12.37
N ILE A 27 15.06 -10.78 11.83
CA ILE A 27 16.29 -10.11 12.31
C ILE A 27 16.15 -9.76 13.79
N ASN A 28 15.02 -9.18 14.21
CA ASN A 28 14.77 -8.86 15.61
C ASN A 28 14.80 -10.10 16.52
N ASN A 29 14.23 -11.22 16.08
CA ASN A 29 14.27 -12.49 16.83
C ASN A 29 15.68 -13.06 16.91
N ALA A 30 16.47 -12.97 15.84
CA ALA A 30 17.87 -13.36 15.82
C ALA A 30 18.70 -12.50 16.79
N LEU A 31 18.50 -11.17 16.79
CA LEU A 31 19.13 -10.26 17.75
C LEU A 31 18.75 -10.62 19.19
N ARG A 32 17.48 -10.93 19.45
CA ARG A 32 17.00 -11.40 20.77
C ARG A 32 17.60 -12.73 21.21
N ALA A 33 17.94 -13.59 20.25
CA ALA A 33 18.66 -14.83 20.50
C ALA A 33 20.17 -14.61 20.76
N GLY A 34 20.64 -13.35 20.76
CA GLY A 34 22.02 -12.98 21.03
C GLY A 34 22.91 -12.90 19.79
N LEU A 35 22.36 -13.06 18.58
CA LEU A 35 23.13 -12.91 17.35
C LEU A 35 23.49 -11.43 17.12
N GLY A 36 24.69 -11.18 16.60
CA GLY A 36 25.04 -9.85 16.10
C GLY A 36 24.27 -9.52 14.82
N LEU A 37 24.09 -8.22 14.50
CA LEU A 37 23.31 -7.79 13.33
C LEU A 37 23.81 -8.40 12.00
N ALA A 38 25.13 -8.45 11.79
CA ALA A 38 25.70 -9.08 10.60
C ALA A 38 25.37 -10.59 10.52
N GLN A 39 25.38 -11.29 11.66
CA GLN A 39 25.04 -12.71 11.73
C GLN A 39 23.54 -12.93 11.51
N ALA A 40 22.68 -12.07 12.06
CA ALA A 40 21.24 -12.11 11.85
C ALA A 40 20.87 -11.90 10.38
N ILE A 41 21.54 -10.96 9.69
CA ILE A 41 21.37 -10.72 8.25
C ILE A 41 21.83 -11.93 7.42
N ALA A 42 23.00 -12.49 7.76
CA ALA A 42 23.51 -13.68 7.09
C ALA A 42 22.56 -14.87 7.25
N LEU A 43 22.09 -15.13 8.49
CA LEU A 43 21.14 -16.20 8.79
C LEU A 43 19.84 -16.03 8.01
N LEU A 44 19.28 -14.81 7.97
CA LEU A 44 18.08 -14.54 7.18
C LEU A 44 18.30 -14.82 5.68
N SER A 45 19.47 -14.47 5.15
CA SER A 45 19.78 -14.67 3.73
C SER A 45 19.88 -16.14 3.31
N GLU A 46 20.06 -17.05 4.28
CA GLU A 46 20.14 -18.50 4.06
C GLU A 46 18.81 -19.21 4.36
N GLU A 47 18.11 -18.80 5.42
CA GLU A 47 16.87 -19.43 5.90
C GLU A 47 15.61 -18.99 5.16
N THR A 48 15.67 -17.84 4.47
CA THR A 48 14.50 -17.28 3.79
C THR A 48 14.74 -17.12 2.29
N ASN A 49 13.63 -17.09 1.54
CA ASN A 49 13.63 -16.85 0.11
C ASN A 49 12.83 -15.59 -0.20
N GLY A 50 13.04 -15.01 -1.39
CA GLY A 50 12.27 -13.86 -1.86
C GLY A 50 13.14 -12.64 -2.18
N ALA A 51 12.48 -11.52 -2.42
CA ALA A 51 13.13 -10.27 -2.78
C ALA A 51 13.92 -9.67 -1.62
N PHE A 52 13.42 -9.79 -0.38
CA PHE A 52 14.10 -9.32 0.82
C PHE A 52 15.35 -10.15 1.14
N ALA A 53 15.23 -11.48 1.10
CA ALA A 53 16.34 -12.41 1.32
C ALA A 53 17.48 -12.22 0.30
N SER A 54 17.12 -12.00 -0.97
CA SER A 54 18.08 -11.74 -2.05
C SER A 54 18.92 -10.49 -1.79
N GLU A 55 18.30 -9.45 -1.23
CA GLU A 55 18.98 -8.20 -0.88
C GLU A 55 19.88 -8.38 0.35
N MET A 56 19.45 -9.15 1.37
CA MET A 56 20.30 -9.49 2.51
C MET A 56 21.50 -10.34 2.08
N LYS A 57 21.30 -11.27 1.14
CA LYS A 57 22.40 -12.03 0.55
C LYS A 57 23.41 -11.11 -0.13
N TRP A 58 22.93 -10.12 -0.88
CA TRP A 58 23.81 -9.12 -1.49
C TRP A 58 24.61 -8.33 -0.44
N ILE A 59 24.00 -7.94 0.69
CA ILE A 59 24.70 -7.29 1.81
C ILE A 59 25.78 -8.23 2.38
N THR A 60 25.44 -9.49 2.66
CA THR A 60 26.38 -10.49 3.22
C THR A 60 27.57 -10.73 2.28
N GLU A 61 27.33 -10.84 0.96
CA GLU A 61 28.42 -10.98 -0.03
C GLU A 61 29.33 -9.74 -0.09
N ARG A 62 28.76 -8.53 0.06
CA ARG A 62 29.57 -7.30 0.18
C ARG A 62 30.44 -7.29 1.42
N GLN A 63 29.94 -7.81 2.55
CA GLN A 63 30.74 -7.94 3.76
C GLN A 63 31.89 -8.94 3.59
N LYS A 64 31.67 -10.06 2.90
CA LYS A 64 32.72 -11.07 2.64
C LYS A 64 33.91 -10.49 1.86
N VAL A 65 33.68 -9.50 1.00
CA VAL A 65 34.73 -8.80 0.25
C VAL A 65 35.28 -7.56 0.99
N GLY A 66 34.97 -7.38 2.27
CA GLY A 66 35.55 -6.35 3.15
C GLY A 66 34.79 -5.03 3.20
N VAL A 67 33.59 -4.92 2.62
CA VAL A 67 32.75 -3.72 2.76
C VAL A 67 32.14 -3.69 4.16
N SER A 68 32.17 -2.52 4.82
CA SER A 68 31.55 -2.36 6.13
C SER A 68 30.02 -2.58 6.06
N LEU A 69 29.44 -3.10 7.15
CA LEU A 69 27.99 -3.32 7.25
C LEU A 69 27.20 -2.05 6.94
N THR A 70 27.63 -0.93 7.53
CA THR A 70 27.07 0.40 7.36
C THR A 70 27.01 0.79 5.88
N ASN A 71 28.12 0.65 5.15
CA ASN A 71 28.17 1.02 3.74
C ASN A 71 27.30 0.11 2.87
N ALA A 72 27.28 -1.20 3.17
CA ALA A 72 26.43 -2.14 2.45
C ALA A 72 24.93 -1.84 2.67
N LEU A 73 24.52 -1.51 3.90
CA LEU A 73 23.13 -1.12 4.21
C LEU A 73 22.73 0.18 3.50
N VAL A 74 23.59 1.21 3.52
CA VAL A 74 23.34 2.47 2.80
C VAL A 74 23.18 2.24 1.30
N GLU A 75 24.07 1.45 0.70
CA GLU A 75 24.00 1.16 -0.72
C GLU A 75 22.73 0.36 -1.06
N SER A 76 22.35 -0.62 -0.24
CA SER A 76 21.11 -1.38 -0.39
C SER A 76 19.85 -0.50 -0.30
N ALA A 77 19.81 0.42 0.67
CA ALA A 77 18.71 1.37 0.83
C ALA A 77 18.54 2.28 -0.39
N ARG A 78 19.66 2.68 -1.00
CA ARG A 78 19.69 3.49 -2.21
C ARG A 78 19.23 2.72 -3.45
N THR A 79 19.69 1.48 -3.63
CA THR A 79 19.36 0.65 -4.81
C THR A 79 17.94 0.11 -4.79
N THR A 80 17.47 -0.31 -3.61
CA THR A 80 16.12 -0.87 -3.44
C THR A 80 15.05 0.23 -3.55
N ALA A 81 15.34 1.44 -3.05
CA ALA A 81 14.49 2.62 -3.14
C ALA A 81 13.04 2.35 -2.67
N VAL A 82 12.93 1.67 -1.51
CA VAL A 82 11.70 1.47 -0.75
C VAL A 82 11.76 2.40 0.48
N PRO A 83 10.81 3.32 0.68
CA PRO A 83 10.87 4.32 1.76
C PRO A 83 11.03 3.72 3.16
N ASP A 84 10.25 2.69 3.47
CA ASP A 84 10.29 2.04 4.79
C ASP A 84 11.63 1.34 5.06
N TRP A 85 12.30 0.84 4.01
CA TRP A 85 13.65 0.27 4.12
C TRP A 85 14.71 1.34 4.35
N GLN A 86 14.62 2.47 3.66
CA GLN A 86 15.52 3.61 3.87
C GLN A 86 15.41 4.14 5.30
N MET A 87 14.18 4.28 5.80
CA MET A 87 13.93 4.66 7.19
C MET A 87 14.54 3.65 8.16
N THR A 88 14.33 2.35 7.92
CA THR A 88 14.88 1.28 8.75
C THR A 88 16.40 1.29 8.79
N VAL A 89 17.05 1.44 7.62
CA VAL A 89 18.51 1.53 7.53
C VAL A 89 19.02 2.75 8.27
N HIS A 90 18.46 3.95 8.04
CA HIS A 90 18.91 5.15 8.74
C HIS A 90 18.80 5.03 10.26
N ALA A 91 17.69 4.50 10.76
CA ALA A 91 17.53 4.23 12.18
C ALA A 91 18.59 3.24 12.68
N CYS A 92 18.85 2.16 11.92
CA CYS A 92 19.88 1.18 12.25
C CYS A 92 21.30 1.79 12.30
N LEU A 93 21.64 2.69 11.36
CA LEU A 93 22.94 3.37 11.34
C LEU A 93 23.14 4.24 12.58
N ILE A 94 22.13 5.04 12.93
CA ILE A 94 22.16 5.87 14.14
C ILE A 94 22.42 4.99 15.37
N LEU A 95 21.75 3.84 15.47
CA LEU A 95 21.89 2.94 16.61
C LEU A 95 23.27 2.27 16.70
N LEU A 96 23.86 1.95 15.54
CA LEU A 96 25.22 1.42 15.47
C LEU A 96 26.26 2.47 15.90
N GLU A 97 26.02 3.75 15.61
CA GLU A 97 26.89 4.86 16.02
C GLU A 97 26.72 5.21 17.51
N THR A 98 25.49 5.19 18.03
CA THR A 98 25.22 5.56 19.43
C THR A 98 25.37 4.39 20.42
N GLY A 99 25.56 3.16 19.93
CA GLY A 99 25.67 1.96 20.77
C GLY A 99 24.38 1.63 21.53
N GLY A 100 23.23 2.03 21.00
CA GLY A 100 21.93 1.85 21.65
C GLY A 100 21.40 0.41 21.60
N ASN A 101 20.29 0.14 22.30
CA ASN A 101 19.65 -1.17 22.26
C ASN A 101 18.94 -1.41 20.91
N LEU A 102 19.64 -2.11 20.02
CA LEU A 102 19.14 -2.49 18.69
C LEU A 102 17.82 -3.27 18.76
N ILE A 103 17.62 -4.10 19.80
CA ILE A 103 16.40 -4.91 19.96
C ILE A 103 15.17 -4.03 20.19
N GLU A 104 15.26 -3.10 21.14
CA GLU A 104 14.15 -2.20 21.47
C GLU A 104 13.79 -1.29 20.30
N SER A 105 14.80 -0.82 19.57
CA SER A 105 14.60 0.08 18.45
C SER A 105 14.07 -0.61 17.20
N PHE A 106 14.53 -1.82 16.89
CA PHE A 106 13.92 -2.64 15.83
C PHE A 106 12.46 -2.96 16.14
N GLN A 107 12.13 -3.19 17.42
CA GLN A 107 10.74 -3.39 17.83
C GLN A 107 9.88 -2.13 17.58
N LEU A 108 10.39 -0.93 17.90
CA LEU A 108 9.69 0.33 17.61
C LEU A 108 9.49 0.56 16.09
N ILE A 109 10.49 0.24 15.28
CA ILE A 109 10.38 0.34 13.81
C ILE A 109 9.32 -0.63 13.29
N LEU A 110 9.33 -1.87 13.77
CA LEU A 110 8.33 -2.89 13.41
C LEU A 110 6.91 -2.45 13.77
N GLU A 111 6.71 -1.88 14.96
CA GLU A 111 5.42 -1.34 15.40
C GLU A 111 4.98 -0.18 14.50
N THR A 112 5.88 0.76 14.19
CA THR A 112 5.60 1.89 13.30
C THR A 112 5.18 1.45 11.90
N ILE A 113 5.89 0.48 11.30
CA ILE A 113 5.55 -0.06 9.97
C ILE A 113 4.19 -0.76 10.02
N ARG A 114 3.93 -1.57 11.05
CA ARG A 114 2.64 -2.28 11.21
C ARG A 114 1.49 -1.31 11.39
N ASP A 115 1.66 -0.23 12.15
CA ASP A 115 0.63 0.78 12.33
C ASP A 115 0.35 1.54 11.04
N ARG A 116 1.38 1.89 10.27
CA ARG A 116 1.20 2.44 8.91
C ARG A 116 0.42 1.48 8.01
N GLN A 117 0.78 0.20 7.97
CA GLN A 117 0.07 -0.81 7.19
C GLN A 117 -1.39 -0.98 7.62
N ARG A 118 -1.67 -0.95 8.93
CA ARG A 118 -3.04 -1.00 9.47
C ARG A 118 -3.86 0.21 9.04
N VAL A 119 -3.29 1.41 9.09
CA VAL A 119 -3.96 2.64 8.65
C VAL A 119 -4.29 2.55 7.16
N VAL A 120 -3.32 2.18 6.32
CA VAL A 120 -3.54 2.01 4.87
C VAL A 120 -4.60 0.96 4.57
N SER A 121 -4.55 -0.19 5.25
CA SER A 121 -5.55 -1.25 5.11
C SER A 121 -6.94 -0.76 5.50
N LYS A 122 -7.04 -0.06 6.63
CA LYS A 122 -8.31 0.51 7.10
C LYS A 122 -8.85 1.57 6.15
N MET A 123 -8.00 2.45 5.62
CA MET A 123 -8.39 3.42 4.60
C MET A 123 -8.94 2.72 3.36
N ARG A 124 -8.25 1.70 2.84
CA ARG A 124 -8.76 0.91 1.70
C ARG A 124 -10.13 0.29 1.96
N THR A 125 -10.34 -0.29 3.14
CA THR A 125 -11.64 -0.86 3.51
C THR A 125 -12.73 0.21 3.60
N VAL A 126 -12.44 1.34 4.24
CA VAL A 126 -13.40 2.46 4.39
C VAL A 126 -13.73 3.07 3.03
N THR A 127 -12.72 3.30 2.17
CA THR A 127 -12.91 3.80 0.80
C THR A 127 -13.71 2.81 -0.04
N ALA A 128 -13.46 1.50 0.07
CA ALA A 128 -14.23 0.47 -0.62
C ALA A 128 -15.71 0.46 -0.18
N GLN A 129 -15.98 0.61 1.13
CA GLN A 129 -17.34 0.73 1.66
C GLN A 129 -18.03 2.00 1.13
N GLY A 130 -17.34 3.13 1.12
CA GLY A 130 -17.86 4.38 0.56
C GLY A 130 -18.22 4.26 -0.93
N ARG A 131 -17.34 3.62 -1.73
CA ARG A 131 -17.61 3.30 -3.14
C ARG A 131 -18.79 2.36 -3.33
N ALA A 132 -19.01 1.39 -2.44
CA ALA A 132 -20.15 0.50 -2.52
C ALA A 132 -21.48 1.26 -2.23
N GLN A 133 -21.52 2.06 -1.16
CA GLN A 133 -22.71 2.86 -0.81
C GLN A 133 -23.06 3.85 -1.93
N ALA A 134 -22.05 4.47 -2.52
CA ALA A 134 -22.19 5.32 -3.68
C ALA A 134 -22.91 4.67 -4.86
N ILE A 135 -22.46 3.47 -5.23
CA ILE A 135 -23.02 2.71 -6.35
C ILE A 135 -24.49 2.37 -6.04
N ILE A 136 -24.78 1.96 -4.80
CA ILE A 136 -26.16 1.64 -4.37
C ILE A 136 -27.08 2.88 -4.49
N ILE A 137 -26.67 4.03 -3.95
CA ILE A 137 -27.47 5.26 -3.99
C ILE A 137 -27.63 5.73 -5.45
N SER A 138 -26.56 5.64 -6.25
CA SER A 138 -26.61 6.00 -7.67
C SER A 138 -27.50 5.05 -8.47
N ALA A 139 -27.60 3.77 -8.10
CA ALA A 139 -28.48 2.83 -8.79
C ALA A 139 -29.97 3.00 -8.41
N MET A 140 -30.27 3.57 -7.24
CA MET A 140 -31.62 3.67 -6.69
C MET A 140 -32.62 4.40 -7.61
N PRO A 141 -32.32 5.57 -8.21
CA PRO A 141 -33.25 6.25 -9.12
C PRO A 141 -33.64 5.39 -10.32
N PHE A 142 -32.70 4.65 -10.90
CA PHE A 142 -32.98 3.74 -12.01
C PHE A 142 -33.81 2.54 -11.59
N GLY A 143 -33.54 2.00 -10.39
CA GLY A 143 -34.35 0.92 -9.81
C GLY A 143 -35.80 1.35 -9.59
N ILE A 144 -36.01 2.53 -9.01
CA ILE A 144 -37.36 3.10 -8.80
C ILE A 144 -38.04 3.38 -10.14
N ALA A 145 -37.34 3.98 -11.10
CA ALA A 145 -37.89 4.24 -12.44
C ALA A 145 -38.31 2.95 -13.15
N GLY A 146 -37.49 1.89 -13.09
CA GLY A 146 -37.82 0.58 -13.67
C GLY A 146 -39.00 -0.10 -12.98
N LEU A 147 -39.09 0.02 -11.65
CA LEU A 147 -40.22 -0.51 -10.88
C LEU A 147 -41.52 0.23 -11.22
N LEU A 148 -41.50 1.57 -11.25
CA LEU A 148 -42.66 2.37 -11.66
C LEU A 148 -43.09 2.08 -13.10
N ALA A 149 -42.15 1.90 -14.02
CA ALA A 149 -42.47 1.53 -15.41
C ALA A 149 -43.17 0.17 -15.51
N SER A 150 -42.91 -0.75 -14.56
CA SER A 150 -43.48 -2.10 -14.57
C SER A 150 -44.83 -2.20 -13.85
N PHE A 151 -45.01 -1.45 -12.76
CA PHE A 151 -46.21 -1.51 -11.91
C PHE A 151 -47.22 -0.38 -12.18
N SER A 152 -46.79 0.76 -12.71
CA SER A 152 -47.64 1.94 -12.95
C SER A 152 -47.13 2.76 -14.14
N PRO A 153 -47.23 2.23 -15.37
CA PRO A 153 -46.68 2.86 -16.58
C PRO A 153 -47.25 4.27 -16.82
N ASP A 154 -48.52 4.51 -16.48
CA ASP A 154 -49.18 5.83 -16.58
C ASP A 154 -48.46 6.94 -15.79
N TYR A 155 -47.65 6.57 -14.79
CA TYR A 155 -46.88 7.52 -13.96
C TYR A 155 -45.55 7.94 -14.59
N ILE A 156 -44.94 7.06 -15.39
CA ILE A 156 -43.65 7.30 -16.07
C ILE A 156 -43.86 7.90 -17.47
N ASP A 157 -44.97 7.60 -18.12
CA ASP A 157 -45.29 8.06 -19.48
C ASP A 157 -45.14 9.58 -19.68
N PRO A 158 -45.67 10.46 -18.80
CA PRO A 158 -45.47 11.90 -18.93
C PRO A 158 -44.01 12.33 -18.81
N LEU A 159 -43.19 11.57 -18.07
CA LEU A 159 -41.77 11.85 -17.86
C LEU A 159 -40.94 11.62 -19.14
N VAL A 160 -41.36 10.67 -19.99
CA VAL A 160 -40.67 10.31 -21.24
C VAL A 160 -41.31 10.89 -22.50
N THR A 161 -42.58 11.32 -22.45
CA THR A 161 -43.29 11.86 -23.62
C THR A 161 -43.40 13.39 -23.63
N THR A 162 -43.32 14.06 -22.48
CA THR A 162 -43.48 15.53 -22.41
C THR A 162 -42.14 16.27 -22.45
N PRO A 163 -42.06 17.46 -23.08
CA PRO A 163 -40.86 18.31 -23.05
C PRO A 163 -40.42 18.69 -21.62
N MET A 164 -41.38 18.83 -20.70
CA MET A 164 -41.12 19.12 -19.30
C MET A 164 -40.50 17.91 -18.57
N GLY A 165 -40.95 16.69 -18.89
CA GLY A 165 -40.37 15.44 -18.39
C GLY A 165 -38.91 15.27 -18.81
N TRP A 166 -38.57 15.57 -20.07
CA TRP A 166 -37.18 15.56 -20.54
C TRP A 166 -36.29 16.55 -19.80
N GLY A 167 -36.80 17.74 -19.46
CA GLY A 167 -36.08 18.73 -18.66
C GLY A 167 -35.76 18.23 -17.25
N ILE A 168 -36.70 17.55 -16.60
CA ILE A 168 -36.51 16.96 -15.25
C ILE A 168 -35.50 15.80 -15.31
N CYS A 169 -35.59 14.94 -16.33
CA CYS A 169 -34.63 13.86 -16.55
C CYS A 169 -33.22 14.40 -16.81
N ALA A 170 -33.08 15.43 -17.65
CA ALA A 170 -31.79 16.06 -17.93
C ALA A 170 -31.17 16.68 -16.67
N MET A 171 -31.99 17.36 -15.85
CA MET A 171 -31.57 17.89 -14.54
C MET A 171 -31.12 16.77 -13.59
N GLY A 172 -31.87 15.67 -13.52
CA GLY A 172 -31.54 14.51 -12.71
C GLY A 172 -30.20 13.89 -13.10
N VAL A 173 -29.97 13.69 -14.41
CA VAL A 173 -28.70 13.18 -14.94
C VAL A 173 -27.54 14.13 -14.64
N LEU A 174 -27.74 15.44 -14.76
CA LEU A 174 -26.71 16.44 -14.44
C LEU A 174 -26.33 16.42 -12.96
N LEU A 175 -27.31 16.40 -12.05
CA LEU A 175 -27.07 16.31 -10.62
C LEU A 175 -26.35 15.01 -10.25
N MET A 176 -26.70 13.92 -10.91
CA MET A 176 -26.12 12.61 -10.70
C MET A 176 -24.67 12.53 -11.20
N ALA A 177 -24.39 13.10 -12.38
CA ALA A 177 -23.04 13.26 -12.89
C ALA A 177 -22.20 14.14 -11.96
N GLY A 178 -22.75 15.26 -11.47
CA GLY A 178 -22.10 16.13 -10.48
C GLY A 178 -21.78 15.40 -9.17
N GLY A 179 -22.72 14.61 -8.65
CA GLY A 179 -22.52 13.80 -7.44
C GLY A 179 -21.41 12.75 -7.61
N LEU A 180 -21.36 12.08 -8.76
CA LEU A 180 -20.30 11.11 -9.08
C LEU A 180 -18.91 11.75 -9.20
N VAL A 181 -18.83 12.94 -9.78
CA VAL A 181 -17.57 13.72 -9.87
C VAL A 181 -17.13 14.17 -8.48
N TRP A 182 -18.04 14.74 -7.69
CA TRP A 182 -17.77 15.18 -6.32
C TRP A 182 -17.27 14.04 -5.45
N MET A 183 -17.86 12.86 -5.61
CA MET A 183 -17.46 11.68 -4.87
C MET A 183 -16.10 11.15 -5.30
N ARG A 184 -15.76 11.17 -6.59
CA ARG A 184 -14.40 10.86 -7.02
C ARG A 184 -13.39 11.79 -6.36
N PHE A 185 -13.69 13.08 -6.28
CA PHE A 185 -12.82 14.04 -5.63
C PHE A 185 -12.59 13.75 -4.13
N ILE A 186 -13.65 13.35 -3.40
CA ILE A 186 -13.53 12.98 -1.98
C ILE A 186 -12.79 11.64 -1.79
N LEU A 187 -13.03 10.66 -2.66
CA LEU A 187 -12.48 9.30 -2.53
C LEU A 187 -11.10 9.13 -3.15
N ASP A 188 -10.64 10.06 -3.99
CA ASP A 188 -9.26 10.12 -4.51
C ASP A 188 -8.28 10.79 -3.53
N VAL A 189 -8.71 11.03 -2.29
CA VAL A 189 -7.77 11.31 -1.20
C VAL A 189 -7.05 10.00 -0.84
N GLU A 190 -6.09 9.60 -1.68
CA GLU A 190 -5.23 8.44 -1.42
C GLU A 190 -3.76 8.75 -1.74
N VAL A 191 -2.97 8.65 -0.67
CA VAL A 191 -1.50 8.42 -0.56
C VAL A 191 -0.57 9.50 -1.11
#